data_AF-A0A7Z9FZZ8-F1
#
_entry.id   AF-A0A7Z9FZZ8-F1
#
_cell.length_a   1.000
_cell.length_b   1.000
_cell.length_c   1.000
_cell.angle_alpha   90.00
_cell.angle_beta   90.00
_cell.angle_gamma   90.00
#
_symmetry.space_group_name_H-M   'P 1'
#
loop_
_entity.id
_entity.type
_entity.pdbx_description
1 polymer ?
#
loop_
_entity_poly.entity_id
_entity_poly.type
_entity_poly.pdbx_seq_one_letter_code
_entity_poly.pdbx_strand_id
1 'polypeptide(L)'
;MGHIQKVQTFLNSQTDEVGLMHGLALACMNQHIEIADYLIKQGVDINTEWSLHEPATILHHLAFFGKLEMVQFLVECGADKSIKDFRY
;
A
#
# COMPACT_ATOMS: atom_id res chain seq x y z
N MET A 1 -13.69 10.84 10.37
CA MET A 1 -14.35 11.31 9.12
C MET A 1 -13.61 12.45 8.42
N GLY A 2 -13.12 13.51 9.10
CA GLY A 2 -12.49 14.66 8.42
C GLY A 2 -11.09 14.44 7.80
N HIS A 3 -10.29 13.49 8.29
CA HIS A 3 -8.94 13.25 7.75
C HIS A 3 -8.97 12.43 6.45
N ILE A 4 -9.84 11.44 6.36
CA ILE A 4 -10.02 10.62 5.15
C ILE A 4 -10.54 11.46 3.99
N GLN A 5 -11.53 12.33 4.21
CA GLN A 5 -12.04 13.19 3.13
C GLN A 5 -10.95 14.11 2.57
N LYS A 6 -10.04 14.62 3.43
CA LYS A 6 -8.91 15.45 3.01
C LYS A 6 -7.88 14.67 2.22
N VAL A 7 -7.55 13.44 2.66
CA VAL A 7 -6.66 12.52 1.94
C VAL A 7 -7.26 12.16 0.58
N GLN A 8 -8.56 11.81 0.53
CA GLN A 8 -9.29 11.53 -0.72
C GLN A 8 -9.29 12.73 -1.68
N THR A 9 -9.54 13.94 -1.17
CA THR A 9 -9.56 15.16 -1.99
C THR A 9 -8.17 15.53 -2.50
N PHE A 10 -7.13 15.32 -1.68
CA PHE A 10 -5.74 15.60 -2.05
C PHE A 10 -5.24 14.61 -3.11
N LEU A 11 -5.49 13.31 -2.91
CA LEU A 11 -5.07 12.27 -3.86
C LEU A 11 -5.79 12.41 -5.21
N ASN A 12 -7.12 12.62 -5.19
CA ASN A 12 -7.91 12.71 -6.43
C ASN A 12 -7.63 13.96 -7.28
N SER A 13 -7.03 15.02 -6.74
CA SER A 13 -6.86 16.29 -7.45
C SER A 13 -5.50 16.44 -8.14
N GLN A 14 -4.46 15.68 -7.75
CA GLN A 14 -3.08 15.94 -8.19
C GLN A 14 -2.14 14.73 -8.33
N THR A 15 -2.58 13.48 -8.08
CA THR A 15 -1.65 12.33 -8.09
C THR A 15 -1.74 11.47 -9.35
N ASP A 16 -0.58 11.18 -9.93
CA ASP A 16 -0.37 10.16 -10.95
C ASP A 16 -0.36 8.75 -10.34
N GLU A 17 -0.33 7.72 -11.17
CA GLU A 17 -0.31 6.31 -10.73
C GLU A 17 0.82 6.02 -9.73
N VAL A 18 1.99 6.63 -9.94
CA VAL A 18 3.14 6.55 -9.05
C VAL A 18 2.84 7.19 -7.69
N GLY A 19 2.19 8.36 -7.65
CA GLY A 19 1.76 8.99 -6.41
C GLY A 19 0.75 8.16 -5.62
N LEU A 20 -0.20 7.51 -6.31
CA LEU A 20 -1.18 6.62 -5.68
C LEU A 20 -0.52 5.36 -5.09
N MET A 21 0.45 4.77 -5.78
CA MET A 21 1.26 3.65 -5.30
C MET A 21 2.02 4.02 -4.01
N HIS A 22 2.73 5.16 -4.00
CA HIS A 22 3.43 5.64 -2.80
C HIS A 22 2.46 5.96 -1.66
N GLY A 23 1.29 6.53 -1.98
CA GLY A 23 0.22 6.76 -1.01
C GLY A 23 -0.26 5.47 -0.36
N LEU A 24 -0.42 4.39 -1.15
CA LEU A 24 -0.84 3.08 -0.64
C LEU A 24 0.22 2.49 0.30
N ALA A 25 1.50 2.56 -0.10
CA ALA A 25 2.60 2.11 0.75
C ALA A 25 2.62 2.84 2.10
N LEU A 26 2.52 4.18 2.10
CA LEU A 26 2.48 4.97 3.34
C LEU A 26 1.25 4.66 4.19
N ALA A 27 0.07 4.48 3.60
CA ALA A 27 -1.13 4.08 4.32
C ALA A 27 -0.95 2.72 5.01
N CYS A 28 -0.36 1.76 4.29
CA CYS A 28 -0.07 0.43 4.81
C CYS A 28 0.95 0.47 5.96
N MET A 29 2.07 1.18 5.80
CA MET A 29 3.11 1.30 6.83
C MET A 29 2.58 1.93 8.12
N ASN A 30 1.64 2.87 8.01
CA ASN A 30 0.99 3.52 9.14
C ASN A 30 -0.25 2.77 9.67
N GLN A 31 -0.58 1.60 9.13
CA GLN A 31 -1.76 0.80 9.52
C GLN A 31 -3.11 1.51 9.30
N HIS A 32 -3.19 2.41 8.30
CA HIS A 32 -4.41 3.13 7.96
C HIS A 32 -5.27 2.32 6.96
N ILE A 33 -5.94 1.28 7.44
CA ILE A 33 -6.69 0.32 6.61
C ILE A 33 -7.74 1.01 5.72
N GLU A 34 -8.51 1.95 6.26
CA GLU A 34 -9.56 2.65 5.51
C GLU A 34 -8.99 3.45 4.31
N ILE A 35 -7.78 3.98 4.43
CA ILE A 35 -7.10 4.70 3.35
C ILE A 35 -6.53 3.71 2.32
N ALA A 36 -5.96 2.60 2.80
CA ALA A 36 -5.44 1.55 1.94
C ALA A 36 -6.55 0.91 1.09
N ASP A 37 -7.70 0.58 1.69
CA ASP A 37 -8.89 0.07 1.00
C ASP A 37 -9.39 1.04 -0.08
N TYR A 38 -9.47 2.34 0.25
CA TYR A 38 -9.86 3.36 -0.72
C TYR A 38 -8.90 3.40 -1.92
N LEU A 39 -7.59 3.34 -1.68
CA LEU A 39 -6.56 3.40 -2.72
C LEU A 39 -6.55 2.15 -3.60
N ILE A 40 -6.69 0.96 -3.02
CA ILE A 40 -6.83 -0.30 -3.77
C ILE A 40 -8.06 -0.24 -4.69
N LYS A 41 -9.17 0.32 -4.21
CA LYS A 41 -10.39 0.53 -5.02
C LYS A 41 -10.24 1.53 -6.16
N GLN A 42 -9.20 2.38 -6.16
CA GLN A 42 -8.86 3.23 -7.31
C GLN A 42 -8.12 2.45 -8.42
N GLY A 43 -7.84 1.16 -8.23
CA GLY A 43 -7.17 0.32 -9.22
C GLY A 43 -5.65 0.32 -9.13
N VAL A 44 -5.08 0.78 -8.02
CA VAL A 44 -3.64 0.70 -7.75
C VAL A 44 -3.23 -0.78 -7.66
N ASP A 45 -2.19 -1.17 -8.38
CA ASP A 45 -1.64 -2.52 -8.27
C ASP A 45 -0.95 -2.69 -6.89
N ILE A 46 -1.58 -3.51 -6.05
CA ILE A 46 -1.15 -3.88 -4.70
C ILE A 46 0.22 -4.58 -4.66
N ASN A 47 0.63 -5.17 -5.79
CA ASN A 47 1.87 -5.94 -5.92
C ASN A 47 3.05 -5.10 -6.41
N THR A 48 2.84 -3.81 -6.67
CA THR A 48 3.91 -2.97 -7.21
C THR A 48 5.05 -2.84 -6.21
N GLU A 49 6.28 -2.83 -6.74
CA GLU A 49 7.47 -2.46 -5.99
C GLU A 49 7.38 -0.97 -5.63
N TRP A 50 7.28 -0.68 -4.34
CA TRP A 50 7.05 0.70 -3.90
C TRP A 50 8.36 1.47 -3.65
N SER A 51 9.49 0.77 -3.54
CA SER A 51 10.81 1.33 -3.27
C SER A 51 11.74 1.13 -4.46
N LEU A 52 12.40 2.22 -4.89
CA LEU A 52 13.38 2.20 -5.99
C LEU A 52 14.73 1.58 -5.58
N HIS A 53 15.02 1.52 -4.28
CA HIS A 53 16.32 1.05 -3.78
C HIS A 53 16.36 -0.46 -3.59
N GLU A 54 15.21 -1.08 -3.33
CA GLU A 54 15.08 -2.51 -3.09
C GLU A 54 13.75 -2.96 -3.69
N PRO A 55 13.76 -3.92 -4.65
CA PRO A 55 12.55 -4.45 -5.27
C PRO A 55 11.75 -5.24 -4.23
N ALA A 56 10.98 -4.51 -3.42
CA ALA A 56 10.19 -5.02 -2.33
C ALA A 56 8.75 -4.49 -2.44
N THR A 57 7.79 -5.41 -2.46
CA THR A 57 6.38 -5.08 -2.36
C THR A 57 6.04 -4.54 -0.98
N ILE A 58 4.87 -3.92 -0.85
CA ILE A 58 4.32 -3.48 0.43
C ILE A 58 4.25 -4.67 1.42
N LEU A 59 3.88 -5.85 0.92
CA LEU A 59 3.75 -7.06 1.72
C LEU A 59 5.08 -7.50 2.37
N HIS A 60 6.21 -7.41 1.64
CA HIS A 60 7.53 -7.71 2.21
C HIS A 60 7.89 -6.82 3.39
N HIS A 61 7.62 -5.52 3.28
CA HIS A 61 7.87 -4.56 4.36
C HIS A 61 7.00 -4.86 5.58
N LEU A 62 5.69 -5.05 5.39
CA LEU A 62 4.78 -5.33 6.50
C LEU A 62 5.12 -6.64 7.22
N ALA A 63 5.49 -7.67 6.46
CA ALA A 63 5.93 -8.95 7.02
C ALA A 63 7.21 -8.78 7.85
N PHE A 64 8.18 -8.03 7.34
CA PHE A 64 9.44 -7.75 8.05
C PHE A 64 9.22 -7.01 9.38
N PHE A 65 8.32 -6.03 9.41
CA PHE A 65 7.99 -5.27 10.62
C PHE A 65 6.92 -5.92 11.51
N GLY A 66 6.42 -7.11 11.17
CA GLY A 66 5.42 -7.84 11.95
C GLY A 66 4.05 -7.14 12.02
N LYS A 67 3.67 -6.37 10.99
CA LYS A 67 2.39 -5.64 10.91
C LYS A 67 1.22 -6.58 10.52
N LEU A 68 0.92 -7.55 11.38
CA LEU A 68 0.05 -8.70 11.07
C LEU A 68 -1.35 -8.32 10.57
N GLU A 69 -1.99 -7.32 11.19
CA GLU A 69 -3.34 -6.88 10.79
C GLU A 69 -3.34 -6.35 9.36
N MET A 70 -2.36 -5.53 9.00
CA MET A 70 -2.23 -5.00 7.64
C MET A 70 -1.80 -6.09 6.64
N VAL A 71 -0.96 -7.05 7.05
CA VAL A 71 -0.63 -8.23 6.21
C VAL A 71 -1.88 -9.03 5.88
N GLN A 72 -2.72 -9.31 6.87
CA GLN A 72 -3.99 -10.03 6.67
C GLN A 72 -4.89 -9.27 5.71
N PHE A 73 -5.07 -7.97 5.94
CA PHE A 73 -5.85 -7.10 5.06
C PHE A 73 -5.36 -7.14 3.61
N LEU A 74 -4.06 -6.96 3.35
CA LEU A 74 -3.55 -6.98 1.97
C LEU A 74 -3.70 -8.36 1.31
N VAL A 75 -3.52 -9.45 2.05
CA VAL A 75 -3.75 -10.81 1.54
C VAL A 75 -5.22 -11.04 1.19
N GLU A 76 -6.15 -10.53 1.99
CA GLU A 76 -7.59 -10.56 1.70
C GLU A 76 -7.95 -9.70 0.48
N CYS A 77 -7.23 -8.59 0.26
CA CYS A 77 -7.32 -7.78 -0.95
C CYS A 77 -6.65 -8.39 -2.19
N GLY A 78 -6.04 -9.59 -2.07
CA GLY A 78 -5.46 -10.31 -3.19
C GLY A 78 -3.98 -10.03 -3.46
N ALA A 79 -3.23 -9.52 -2.48
CA ALA A 79 -1.77 -9.39 -2.60
C ALA A 79 -1.11 -10.77 -2.85
N ASP A 80 -0.18 -10.80 -3.80
CA ASP A 80 0.54 -12.01 -4.17
C ASP A 80 1.67 -12.30 -3.18
N LYS A 81 1.43 -13.30 -2.34
CA LYS A 81 2.39 -13.83 -1.36
C LYS A 81 3.53 -14.66 -1.96
N SER A 82 3.50 -14.92 -3.27
CA SER A 82 4.53 -15.72 -3.97
C SER A 82 5.65 -14.87 -4.55
N ILE A 83 5.47 -13.55 -4.61
CA ILE A 83 6.52 -12.62 -5.03
C ILE A 83 7.71 -12.78 -4.09
N LYS A 84 8.89 -12.93 -4.67
CA LYS A 84 10.12 -13.15 -3.91
C LYS A 84 10.69 -11.82 -3.46
N ASP A 85 11.13 -11.81 -2.22
CA ASP A 85 11.98 -10.75 -1.69
C ASP A 85 13.41 -10.99 -2.21
N PHE A 86 14.00 -9.98 -2.85
CA PHE A 86 15.39 -10.04 -3.31
C PHE A 86 16.35 -9.30 -2.38
N ARG A 87 15.89 -8.88 -1.19
CA ARG A 87 16.78 -8.40 -0.13
C ARG A 87 17.75 -9.53 0.25
N TYR A 88 19.03 -9.22 0.10
CA TYR A 88 20.19 -10.10 0.22
C TYR A 88 20.61 -10.32 1.68
#